data_AF-A0A9D2SQA6-F1
#
_entry.id   AF-A0A9D2SQA6-F1
#
_cell.length_a   1.000
_cell.length_b   1.000
_cell.length_c   1.000
_cell.angle_alpha   90.00
_cell.angle_beta   90.00
_cell.angle_gamma   90.00
#
_symmetry.space_group_name_H-M   'P 1'
#
loop_
_entity.id
_entity.type
_entity.pdbx_description
1 polymer ?
#
loop_
_entity_poly.entity_id
_entity_poly.type
_entity_poly.pdbx_seq_one_letter_code
_entity_poly.pdbx_strand_id
1 'polypeptide(L)'
;MKKRLTAAACAAWMILTLIVPAGCGQAERSEQPENGQTQESVSLPGQEPEETEQDSSVVQEPEEAASETLTAGVYQYHLETAEKSWSASNGEEACTVALEYPVFEGESPAEAAINEYFQQWAEEKLAAYETSEFVQEALEMRESGEYTIPAYSDDYAVEEVTVAQGVISIRMDNYLYLGGAHGMPGRENHIFSEADGSQISLPELLSLSEDEINELARAAFLARIEEKHPEDGFFEDAAETISAKTDFISQSWLSREGVVFYTQPYEAGPYAAGFIEVTLTWEQLGL
;
A
#
# COMPACT_ATOMS: atom_id res chain seq x y z
N MET A 1 -17.37 23.86 33.13
CA MET A 1 -17.52 22.97 31.96
C MET A 1 -16.29 23.19 31.08
N LYS A 2 -15.28 22.32 31.18
CA LYS A 2 -14.07 22.36 30.34
C LYS A 2 -14.13 21.12 29.46
N LYS A 3 -14.30 21.30 28.14
CA LYS A 3 -14.28 20.22 27.16
C LYS A 3 -12.88 19.64 27.11
N ARG A 4 -12.76 18.32 27.29
CA ARG A 4 -11.52 17.56 27.04
C ARG A 4 -11.51 17.27 25.54
N LEU A 5 -10.51 17.78 24.83
CA LEU A 5 -10.15 17.26 23.51
C LEU A 5 -9.38 15.96 23.75
N THR A 6 -9.91 14.85 23.26
CA THR A 6 -9.17 13.61 23.07
C THR A 6 -8.34 13.76 21.81
N ALA A 7 -7.03 13.67 21.95
CA ALA A 7 -6.10 13.62 20.83
C ALA A 7 -6.24 12.24 20.17
N ALA A 8 -6.62 12.20 18.90
CA ALA A 8 -6.40 11.05 18.05
C ALA A 8 -4.89 10.94 17.82
N ALA A 9 -4.31 9.80 18.18
CA ALA A 9 -2.91 9.51 17.94
C ALA A 9 -2.76 9.01 16.51
N CYS A 10 -2.49 9.91 15.56
CA CYS A 10 -2.01 9.50 14.23
C CYS A 10 -0.62 8.90 14.43
N ALA A 11 -0.51 7.58 14.28
CA ALA A 11 0.76 6.87 14.32
C ALA A 11 1.58 7.25 13.08
N ALA A 12 2.53 8.17 13.25
CA ALA A 12 3.54 8.44 12.25
C ALA A 12 4.45 7.22 12.11
N TRP A 13 4.32 6.48 11.00
CA TRP A 13 5.22 5.40 10.65
C TRP A 13 6.60 5.97 10.32
N MET A 14 7.60 5.73 11.18
CA MET A 14 9.00 6.01 10.86
C MET A 14 9.51 4.89 9.95
N ILE A 15 9.76 5.22 8.68
CA ILE A 15 10.46 4.35 7.74
C ILE A 15 11.92 4.24 8.19
N LEU A 16 12.33 3.07 8.69
CA LEU A 16 13.72 2.78 9.02
C LEU A 16 14.48 2.44 7.73
N THR A 17 15.23 3.39 7.20
CA THR A 17 16.07 3.18 6.01
C THR A 17 17.32 2.36 6.37
N LEU A 18 17.32 1.08 5.98
CA LEU A 18 18.52 0.25 5.99
C LEU A 18 19.40 0.58 4.78
N ILE A 19 20.40 1.44 4.99
CA ILE A 19 21.45 1.71 4.01
C ILE A 19 22.41 0.51 3.98
N VAL A 20 22.43 -0.24 2.88
CA VAL A 20 23.48 -1.24 2.60
C VAL A 20 24.60 -0.56 1.82
N PRO A 21 25.82 -0.42 2.38
CA PRO A 21 26.94 0.15 1.63
C PRO A 21 27.45 -0.86 0.58
N ALA A 22 27.32 -0.52 -0.69
CA ALA A 22 27.94 -1.25 -1.79
C ALA A 22 29.48 -1.15 -1.69
N GLY A 23 30.13 -2.22 -1.24
CA GLY A 23 31.58 -2.36 -1.26
C GLY A 23 32.09 -2.56 -2.68
N CYS A 24 32.90 -1.61 -3.17
CA CYS A 24 33.66 -1.73 -4.42
C CYS A 24 34.62 -2.93 -4.37
N GLY A 25 34.35 -3.95 -5.18
CA GLY A 25 35.23 -5.08 -5.46
C GLY A 25 35.55 -5.13 -6.96
N GLN A 26 36.80 -4.88 -7.30
CA GLN A 26 37.38 -4.79 -8.63
C GLN A 26 37.56 -6.20 -9.24
N ALA A 27 37.01 -6.47 -10.44
CA ALA A 27 37.37 -7.67 -11.22
C ALA A 27 37.25 -7.43 -12.73
N GLU A 28 38.42 -7.22 -13.32
CA GLU A 28 38.94 -7.63 -14.62
C GLU A 28 37.99 -7.89 -15.82
N ARG A 29 38.20 -7.02 -16.81
CA ARG A 29 37.89 -7.10 -18.24
C ARG A 29 38.31 -8.44 -18.87
N SER A 30 37.38 -9.08 -19.56
CA SER A 30 37.69 -10.06 -20.62
C SER A 30 36.92 -9.72 -21.89
N GLU A 31 37.67 -9.64 -23.00
CA GLU A 31 37.21 -9.28 -24.34
C GLU A 31 36.75 -10.54 -25.09
N GLN A 32 35.66 -10.44 -25.85
CA GLN A 32 35.36 -11.30 -27.01
C GLN A 32 34.43 -10.57 -27.99
N PRO A 33 34.41 -10.95 -29.29
CA PRO A 33 34.65 -10.00 -30.38
C PRO A 33 33.41 -9.61 -31.18
N GLU A 34 33.61 -8.53 -31.95
CA GLU A 34 32.77 -8.04 -33.04
C GLU A 34 32.30 -9.14 -33.99
N ASN A 35 31.02 -9.08 -34.36
CA ASN A 35 30.60 -9.51 -35.69
C ASN A 35 29.66 -8.44 -36.26
N GLY A 36 30.19 -7.68 -37.23
CA GLY A 36 29.43 -6.72 -38.00
C GLY A 36 28.64 -7.41 -39.10
N GLN A 37 27.42 -6.92 -39.33
CA GLN A 37 26.80 -6.92 -40.66
C GLN A 37 25.99 -5.63 -40.79
N THR A 38 26.42 -4.82 -41.75
CA THR A 38 25.79 -3.58 -42.21
C THR A 38 24.81 -3.86 -43.36
N GLN A 39 24.00 -2.82 -43.62
CA GLN A 39 23.13 -2.54 -44.77
C GLN A 39 21.69 -3.08 -44.63
N GLU A 40 20.64 -2.29 -44.88
CA GLU A 40 20.53 -1.24 -45.89
C GLU A 40 19.38 -0.25 -45.55
N SER A 41 19.66 1.03 -45.77
CA SER A 41 18.70 2.13 -45.75
C SER A 41 17.90 2.20 -47.06
N VAL A 42 16.59 2.34 -46.98
CA VAL A 42 15.77 2.83 -48.10
C VAL A 42 14.96 4.03 -47.61
N SER A 43 15.10 5.13 -48.31
CA SER A 43 14.44 6.41 -48.04
C SER A 43 13.56 6.82 -49.21
N LEU A 44 12.57 7.67 -48.87
CA LEU A 44 11.85 8.68 -49.66
C LEU A 44 10.47 8.28 -50.23
N PRO A 45 9.54 9.24 -50.46
CA PRO A 45 9.58 10.69 -50.18
C PRO A 45 8.38 11.21 -49.36
N GLY A 46 8.51 12.45 -48.87
CA GLY A 46 7.46 13.18 -48.19
C GLY A 46 6.45 13.88 -49.10
N GLN A 47 5.34 14.28 -48.49
CA GLN A 47 4.44 15.34 -48.92
C GLN A 47 3.74 15.90 -47.65
N GLU A 48 4.01 17.15 -47.32
CA GLU A 48 3.15 18.02 -46.49
C GLU A 48 2.35 18.95 -47.44
N PRO A 49 1.43 19.80 -46.94
CA PRO A 49 0.18 19.45 -46.26
C PRO A 49 -1.03 20.08 -47.01
N GLU A 50 -2.25 19.61 -46.77
CA GLU A 50 -3.46 20.36 -47.14
C GLU A 50 -4.21 20.77 -45.88
N GLU A 51 -4.35 22.08 -45.72
CA GLU A 51 -5.20 22.73 -44.72
C GLU A 51 -6.67 22.44 -45.02
N THR A 52 -7.40 21.99 -44.01
CA THR A 52 -8.84 22.27 -43.91
C THR A 52 -9.18 22.55 -42.45
N GLU A 53 -9.51 23.81 -42.19
CA GLU A 53 -10.17 24.26 -40.97
C GLU A 53 -11.54 23.57 -40.84
N GLN A 54 -11.78 22.92 -39.71
CA GLN A 54 -13.14 22.75 -39.19
C GLN A 54 -13.13 22.89 -37.67
N ASP A 55 -13.58 24.07 -37.27
CA ASP A 55 -14.12 24.40 -35.95
C ASP A 55 -15.28 23.46 -35.62
N SER A 56 -15.08 22.64 -34.59
CA SER A 56 -16.17 22.09 -33.78
C SER A 56 -15.66 21.92 -32.35
N SER A 57 -15.88 22.95 -31.55
CA SER A 57 -15.85 22.89 -30.10
C SER A 57 -16.94 21.94 -29.59
N VAL A 58 -16.61 20.65 -29.49
CA VAL A 58 -17.34 19.72 -28.62
C VAL A 58 -16.59 19.71 -27.30
N VAL A 59 -17.11 20.48 -26.34
CA VAL A 59 -16.78 20.29 -24.93
C VAL A 59 -17.26 18.88 -24.59
N GLN A 60 -16.34 17.92 -24.54
CA GLN A 60 -16.59 16.68 -23.82
C GLN A 60 -16.64 17.06 -22.35
N GLU A 61 -17.85 17.11 -21.80
CA GLU A 61 -18.04 16.97 -20.37
C GLU A 61 -17.32 15.67 -19.95
N PRO A 62 -16.63 15.64 -18.80
CA PRO A 62 -16.01 14.42 -18.34
C PRO A 62 -17.10 13.36 -18.21
N GLU A 63 -16.93 12.22 -18.88
CA GLU A 63 -17.67 11.02 -18.57
C GLU A 63 -17.36 10.72 -17.09
N GLU A 64 -18.31 10.98 -16.20
CA GLU A 64 -18.33 10.34 -14.88
C GLU A 64 -18.24 8.84 -15.16
N ALA A 65 -17.05 8.27 -14.97
CA ALA A 65 -16.90 6.84 -14.91
C ALA A 65 -17.85 6.38 -13.80
N ALA A 66 -18.91 5.66 -14.18
CA ALA A 66 -19.84 5.10 -13.20
C ALA A 66 -19.01 4.19 -12.29
N SER A 67 -18.77 4.64 -11.05
CA SER A 67 -18.04 3.85 -10.06
C SER A 67 -18.81 2.55 -9.85
N GLU A 68 -18.14 1.40 -10.03
CA GLU A 68 -18.78 0.10 -9.87
C GLU A 68 -19.19 -0.08 -8.40
N THR A 69 -20.48 -0.27 -8.15
CA THR A 69 -20.97 -0.62 -6.81
C THR A 69 -20.50 -2.03 -6.43
N LEU A 70 -19.80 -2.11 -5.30
CA LEU A 70 -19.30 -3.32 -4.66
C LEU A 70 -20.16 -3.67 -3.44
N THR A 71 -19.98 -4.89 -2.91
CA THR A 71 -20.74 -5.37 -1.75
C THR A 71 -19.87 -6.06 -0.72
N ALA A 72 -20.17 -5.80 0.56
CA ALA A 72 -19.60 -6.50 1.70
C ALA A 72 -20.70 -6.81 2.71
N GLY A 73 -21.11 -8.07 2.81
CA GLY A 73 -22.26 -8.46 3.64
C GLY A 73 -23.54 -7.78 3.16
N VAL A 74 -24.13 -6.92 4.00
CA VAL A 74 -25.32 -6.12 3.69
C VAL A 74 -25.00 -4.73 3.16
N TYR A 75 -23.72 -4.33 3.17
CA TYR A 75 -23.28 -3.01 2.80
C TYR A 75 -22.97 -2.94 1.30
N GLN A 76 -23.35 -1.83 0.70
CA GLN A 76 -22.96 -1.44 -0.66
C GLN A 76 -22.03 -0.25 -0.56
N TYR A 77 -20.98 -0.25 -1.37
CA TYR A 77 -20.00 0.82 -1.40
C TYR A 77 -19.42 0.94 -2.80
N HIS A 78 -18.89 2.10 -3.12
CA HIS A 78 -18.08 2.32 -4.30
C HIS A 78 -16.69 2.80 -3.88
N LEU A 79 -15.75 2.81 -4.81
CA LEU A 79 -14.39 3.29 -4.56
C LEU A 79 -14.22 4.69 -5.13
N GLU A 80 -13.53 5.54 -4.37
CA GLU A 80 -13.08 6.85 -4.80
C GLU A 80 -11.55 6.93 -4.65
N THR A 81 -10.93 7.78 -5.45
CA THR A 81 -9.48 8.00 -5.40
C THR A 81 -9.19 9.48 -5.23
N ALA A 82 -8.40 9.81 -4.20
CA ALA A 82 -7.78 11.11 -4.07
C ALA A 82 -6.32 11.02 -4.55
N GLU A 83 -5.93 11.84 -5.52
CA GLU A 83 -4.60 11.79 -6.12
C GLU A 83 -3.89 13.15 -6.06
N LYS A 84 -2.57 13.12 -5.89
CA LYS A 84 -1.72 14.29 -6.02
C LYS A 84 -0.39 13.94 -6.68
N SER A 85 0.01 14.77 -7.64
CA SER A 85 1.34 14.71 -8.27
C SER A 85 2.18 15.94 -7.93
N TRP A 86 3.49 15.74 -7.91
CA TRP A 86 4.50 16.79 -7.80
C TRP A 86 5.46 16.71 -8.99
N SER A 87 5.84 17.87 -9.52
CA SER A 87 6.71 17.97 -10.70
C SER A 87 7.90 18.88 -10.41
N ALA A 88 9.02 18.58 -11.06
CA ALA A 88 10.21 19.43 -11.04
C ALA A 88 9.97 20.74 -11.83
N SER A 89 10.90 21.69 -11.69
CA SER A 89 10.87 23.03 -12.30
C SER A 89 10.80 23.01 -13.83
N ASN A 90 11.29 21.93 -14.46
CA ASN A 90 11.23 21.69 -15.89
C ASN A 90 9.87 21.11 -16.36
N GLY A 91 8.94 20.81 -15.44
CA GLY A 91 7.63 20.24 -15.71
C GLY A 91 7.59 18.70 -15.76
N GLU A 92 8.71 18.01 -15.53
CA GLU A 92 8.73 16.55 -15.45
C GLU A 92 8.16 16.06 -14.11
N GLU A 93 7.35 15.00 -14.15
CA GLU A 93 6.76 14.40 -12.95
C GLU A 93 7.84 13.77 -12.06
N ALA A 94 7.86 14.19 -10.79
CA ALA A 94 8.78 13.69 -9.79
C ALA A 94 8.16 12.53 -9.03
N CYS A 95 6.92 12.71 -8.54
CA CYS A 95 6.18 11.66 -7.86
C CYS A 95 4.67 11.85 -7.89
N THR A 96 3.95 10.76 -7.62
CA THR A 96 2.48 10.72 -7.48
C THR A 96 2.11 9.93 -6.23
N VAL A 97 1.05 10.36 -5.54
CA VAL A 97 0.41 9.61 -4.46
C VAL A 97 -1.06 9.45 -4.82
N ALA A 98 -1.54 8.21 -4.89
CA ALA A 98 -2.93 7.88 -5.15
C ALA A 98 -3.51 7.13 -3.96
N LEU A 99 -4.62 7.63 -3.43
CA LEU A 99 -5.30 7.13 -2.24
C LEU A 99 -6.69 6.63 -2.62
N GLU A 100 -6.85 5.35 -2.91
CA GLU A 100 -8.17 4.73 -3.08
C GLU A 100 -8.79 4.44 -1.72
N TYR A 101 -10.08 4.76 -1.52
CA TYR A 101 -10.80 4.49 -0.27
C TYR A 101 -12.27 4.15 -0.54
N PRO A 102 -12.95 3.42 0.36
CA PRO A 102 -14.34 3.05 0.16
C PRO A 102 -15.28 4.19 0.58
N VAL A 103 -16.37 4.33 -0.16
CA VAL A 103 -17.51 5.20 0.17
C VAL A 103 -18.77 4.34 0.22
N PHE A 104 -19.31 4.16 1.43
CA PHE A 104 -20.54 3.41 1.66
C PHE A 104 -21.76 4.19 1.18
N GLU A 105 -22.67 3.50 0.49
CA GLU A 105 -23.84 4.10 -0.16
C GLU A 105 -25.05 4.27 0.78
N GLY A 106 -25.08 3.57 1.92
CA GLY A 106 -26.18 3.64 2.87
C GLY A 106 -26.12 4.86 3.80
N GLU A 107 -27.22 5.07 4.51
CA GLU A 107 -27.42 6.22 5.41
C GLU A 107 -27.33 5.82 6.90
N SER A 108 -26.80 4.64 7.23
CA SER A 108 -26.66 4.26 8.64
C SER A 108 -25.63 5.16 9.36
N PRO A 109 -25.75 5.35 10.68
CA PRO A 109 -24.75 6.10 11.43
C PRO A 109 -23.32 5.56 11.27
N ALA A 110 -23.18 4.24 11.14
CA ALA A 110 -21.89 3.59 10.94
C ALA A 110 -21.29 3.93 9.56
N GLU A 111 -22.07 3.78 8.49
CA GLU A 111 -21.62 4.13 7.12
C GLU A 111 -21.23 5.60 7.02
N ALA A 112 -22.03 6.50 7.60
CA ALA A 112 -21.73 7.93 7.61
C ALA A 112 -20.42 8.24 8.35
N ALA A 113 -20.18 7.61 9.51
CA ALA A 113 -18.95 7.81 10.27
C ALA A 113 -17.70 7.24 9.57
N ILE A 114 -17.84 6.09 8.89
CA ILE A 114 -16.75 5.49 8.12
C ILE A 114 -16.41 6.35 6.89
N ASN A 115 -17.41 6.86 6.17
CA ASN A 115 -17.20 7.78 5.05
C ASN A 115 -16.50 9.07 5.51
N GLU A 116 -16.93 9.65 6.64
CA GLU A 116 -16.28 10.83 7.23
C GLU A 116 -14.82 10.52 7.64
N TYR A 117 -14.56 9.31 8.17
CA TYR A 117 -13.21 8.88 8.50
C TYR A 117 -12.31 8.83 7.26
N PHE A 118 -12.74 8.20 6.17
CA PHE A 118 -11.89 8.06 4.97
C PHE A 118 -11.69 9.37 4.23
N GLN A 119 -12.67 10.28 4.25
CA GLN A 119 -12.47 11.66 3.77
C GLN A 119 -11.35 12.36 4.55
N GLN A 120 -11.39 12.31 5.89
CA GLN A 120 -10.35 12.90 6.73
C GLN A 120 -9.00 12.20 6.55
N TRP A 121 -8.99 10.86 6.47
CA TRP A 121 -7.77 10.07 6.22
C TRP A 121 -7.10 10.49 4.91
N ALA A 122 -7.85 10.64 3.82
CA ALA A 122 -7.31 11.04 2.53
C ALA A 122 -6.74 12.48 2.57
N GLU A 123 -7.48 13.41 3.16
CA GLU A 123 -7.04 14.80 3.33
C GLU A 123 -5.76 14.89 4.19
N GLU A 124 -5.74 14.21 5.33
CA GLU A 124 -4.59 14.22 6.26
C GLU A 124 -3.37 13.52 5.67
N LYS A 125 -3.52 12.39 4.98
CA LYS A 125 -2.40 11.71 4.31
C LYS A 125 -1.81 12.57 3.20
N LEU A 126 -2.63 13.11 2.29
CA LEU A 126 -2.11 13.96 1.22
C LEU A 126 -1.40 15.21 1.77
N ALA A 127 -1.92 15.81 2.84
CA ALA A 127 -1.26 16.92 3.54
C ALA A 127 0.08 16.50 4.17
N ALA A 128 0.16 15.29 4.73
CA ALA A 128 1.41 14.75 5.28
C ALA A 128 2.47 14.55 4.18
N TYR A 129 2.08 14.05 3.00
CA TYR A 129 3.01 13.88 1.87
C TYR A 129 3.59 15.21 1.40
N GLU A 130 2.86 16.33 1.44
CA GLU A 130 3.37 17.64 1.01
C GLU A 130 4.69 18.05 1.66
N THR A 131 4.93 17.59 2.88
CA THR A 131 6.13 17.91 3.66
C THR A 131 7.00 16.69 3.96
N SER A 132 6.70 15.55 3.34
CA SER A 132 7.42 14.29 3.54
C SER A 132 8.78 14.27 2.86
N GLU A 133 9.68 13.42 3.37
CA GLU A 133 10.96 13.11 2.71
C GLU A 133 10.73 12.46 1.33
N PHE A 134 9.66 11.67 1.17
CA PHE A 134 9.29 11.07 -0.12
C PHE A 134 9.15 12.12 -1.24
N VAL A 135 8.38 13.18 -1.02
CA VAL A 135 8.19 14.25 -2.02
C VAL A 135 9.48 15.06 -2.21
N GLN A 136 10.19 15.37 -1.12
CA GLN A 136 11.43 16.15 -1.19
C GLN A 136 12.50 15.43 -1.99
N GLU A 137 12.75 14.15 -1.70
CA GLU A 137 13.73 13.33 -2.41
C GLU A 137 13.34 13.12 -3.87
N ALA A 138 12.06 12.88 -4.17
CA ALA A 138 11.59 12.74 -5.54
C ALA A 138 11.85 14.01 -6.36
N LEU A 139 11.56 15.19 -5.80
CA LEU A 139 11.82 16.48 -6.45
C LEU A 139 13.31 16.72 -6.63
N GLU A 140 14.13 16.51 -5.60
CA GLU A 140 15.59 16.68 -5.69
C GLU A 140 16.20 15.76 -6.76
N MET A 141 15.78 14.49 -6.78
CA MET A 141 16.20 13.52 -7.76
C MET A 141 15.84 13.96 -9.19
N ARG A 142 14.58 14.38 -9.41
CA ARG A 142 14.12 14.81 -10.72
C ARG A 142 14.79 16.11 -11.18
N GLU A 143 14.98 17.08 -10.29
CA GLU A 143 15.68 18.35 -10.57
C GLU A 143 17.16 18.15 -10.92
N SER A 144 17.82 17.15 -10.32
CA SER A 144 19.22 16.87 -10.63
C SER A 144 19.44 16.50 -12.09
N GLY A 145 18.46 15.83 -12.70
CA GLY A 145 18.56 15.24 -14.04
C GLY A 145 19.69 14.21 -14.19
N GLU A 146 20.31 13.77 -13.09
CA GLU A 146 21.48 12.89 -13.11
C GLU A 146 21.10 11.46 -13.53
N TYR A 147 19.88 11.04 -13.18
CA TYR A 147 19.36 9.71 -13.44
C TYR A 147 18.03 9.76 -14.19
N THR A 148 17.88 8.92 -15.21
CA THR A 148 16.59 8.69 -15.87
C THR A 148 15.90 7.50 -15.21
N ILE A 149 15.22 7.77 -14.10
CA ILE A 149 14.38 6.79 -13.41
C ILE A 149 12.90 7.15 -13.57
N PRO A 150 11.97 6.18 -13.52
CA PRO A 150 10.55 6.49 -13.47
C PRO A 150 10.22 7.34 -12.23
N ALA A 151 9.10 8.07 -12.27
CA ALA A 151 8.63 8.86 -11.13
C ALA A 151 8.42 7.96 -9.91
N TYR A 152 8.62 8.52 -8.71
CA TYR A 152 8.26 7.79 -7.50
C TYR A 152 6.74 7.69 -7.42
N SER A 153 6.23 6.62 -6.82
CA SER A 153 4.80 6.51 -6.55
C SER A 153 4.53 5.88 -5.19
N ASP A 154 3.38 6.23 -4.61
CA ASP A 154 2.81 5.49 -3.49
C ASP A 154 1.31 5.33 -3.73
N ASP A 155 0.93 4.14 -4.17
CA ASP A 155 -0.40 3.84 -4.70
C ASP A 155 -1.13 2.94 -3.71
N TYR A 156 -2.20 3.42 -3.09
CA TYR A 156 -3.05 2.70 -2.15
C TYR A 156 -4.30 2.18 -2.85
N ALA A 157 -4.66 0.93 -2.56
CA ALA A 157 -5.84 0.25 -3.07
C ALA A 157 -6.65 -0.40 -1.93
N VAL A 158 -7.98 -0.34 -2.02
CA VAL A 158 -8.87 -1.09 -1.13
C VAL A 158 -8.93 -2.52 -1.61
N GLU A 159 -8.25 -3.41 -0.90
CA GLU A 159 -8.16 -4.81 -1.29
C GLU A 159 -9.33 -5.64 -0.76
N GLU A 160 -9.79 -5.36 0.46
CA GLU A 160 -10.87 -6.14 1.06
C GLU A 160 -11.69 -5.34 2.07
N VAL A 161 -13.02 -5.42 1.93
CA VAL A 161 -13.98 -4.96 2.94
C VAL A 161 -14.68 -6.20 3.54
N THR A 162 -14.36 -6.51 4.79
CA THR A 162 -14.85 -7.69 5.52
C THR A 162 -15.86 -7.27 6.57
N VAL A 163 -17.01 -7.95 6.60
CA VAL A 163 -18.02 -7.81 7.66
C VAL A 163 -18.06 -9.11 8.46
N ALA A 164 -17.65 -9.05 9.71
CA ALA A 164 -17.61 -10.20 10.60
C ALA A 164 -17.64 -9.73 12.06
N GLN A 165 -18.23 -10.52 12.96
CA GLN A 165 -18.17 -10.30 14.41
C GLN A 165 -18.67 -8.91 14.87
N GLY A 166 -19.64 -8.31 14.16
CA GLY A 166 -20.18 -6.99 14.50
C GLY A 166 -19.28 -5.83 14.11
N VAL A 167 -18.28 -6.07 13.26
CA VAL A 167 -17.36 -5.05 12.75
C VAL A 167 -17.23 -5.09 11.23
N ILE A 168 -16.83 -3.94 10.67
CA ILE A 168 -16.41 -3.75 9.29
C ILE A 168 -14.90 -3.52 9.30
N SER A 169 -14.14 -4.40 8.67
CA SER A 169 -12.69 -4.27 8.49
C SER A 169 -12.40 -3.87 7.05
N ILE A 170 -11.54 -2.88 6.86
CA ILE A 170 -11.12 -2.37 5.56
C ILE A 170 -9.61 -2.54 5.47
N ARG A 171 -9.18 -3.52 4.67
CA ARG A 171 -7.78 -3.77 4.34
C ARG A 171 -7.41 -2.99 3.10
N MET A 172 -6.36 -2.21 3.22
CA MET A 172 -5.78 -1.46 2.11
C MET A 172 -4.33 -1.88 1.94
N ASP A 173 -3.94 -2.13 0.69
CA ASP A 173 -2.54 -2.40 0.36
C ASP A 173 -1.99 -1.18 -0.36
N ASN A 174 -0.69 -0.91 -0.19
CA ASN A 174 -0.01 0.15 -0.93
C ASN A 174 1.25 -0.36 -1.58
N TYR A 175 1.72 0.33 -2.62
CA TYR A 175 2.99 0.02 -3.27
C TYR A 175 3.84 1.27 -3.42
N LEU A 176 4.88 1.37 -2.59
CA LEU A 176 5.83 2.47 -2.60
C LEU A 176 6.96 2.20 -3.59
N TYR A 177 6.99 2.92 -4.71
CA TYR A 177 8.04 2.86 -5.70
C TYR A 177 8.98 4.07 -5.63
N LEU A 178 10.28 3.82 -5.43
CA LEU A 178 11.32 4.85 -5.29
C LEU A 178 12.35 4.80 -6.44
N GLY A 179 11.94 4.39 -7.65
CA GLY A 179 12.84 4.37 -8.81
C GLY A 179 13.82 3.19 -8.90
N GLY A 180 13.65 2.17 -8.05
CA GLY A 180 14.48 0.97 -8.00
C GLY A 180 14.03 -0.16 -8.95
N ALA A 181 14.55 -1.37 -8.73
CA ALA A 181 14.15 -2.57 -9.48
C ALA A 181 12.70 -3.01 -9.19
N HIS A 182 12.22 -2.74 -7.98
CA HIS A 182 10.85 -2.97 -7.52
C HIS A 182 10.50 -1.91 -6.45
N GLY A 183 9.22 -1.80 -6.13
CA GLY A 183 8.71 -1.04 -5.00
C GLY A 183 8.58 -1.89 -3.76
N MET A 184 8.10 -1.28 -2.69
CA MET A 184 7.88 -1.91 -1.39
C MET A 184 6.38 -1.96 -1.14
N PRO A 185 5.76 -3.16 -1.14
CA PRO A 185 4.37 -3.25 -0.76
C PRO A 185 4.24 -2.99 0.74
N GLY A 186 3.16 -2.30 1.11
CA GLY A 186 2.71 -2.15 2.48
C GLY A 186 1.24 -2.53 2.59
N ARG A 187 0.75 -2.56 3.82
CA ARG A 187 -0.63 -2.91 4.14
C ARG A 187 -1.06 -2.17 5.39
N GLU A 188 -2.27 -1.65 5.37
CA GLU A 188 -2.95 -1.04 6.50
C GLU A 188 -4.35 -1.64 6.66
N ASN A 189 -4.85 -1.60 7.89
CA ASN A 189 -6.17 -2.13 8.20
C ASN A 189 -6.89 -1.23 9.18
N HIS A 190 -8.17 -0.97 8.90
CA HIS A 190 -9.04 -0.17 9.74
C HIS A 190 -10.27 -1.00 10.14
N ILE A 191 -10.57 -1.03 11.44
CA ILE A 191 -11.68 -1.82 11.99
C ILE A 191 -12.70 -0.86 12.59
N PHE A 192 -13.96 -1.00 12.19
CA PHE A 192 -15.05 -0.14 12.61
C PHE A 192 -16.21 -0.94 13.19
N SER A 193 -16.83 -0.42 14.24
CA SER A 193 -18.08 -0.92 14.82
C SER A 193 -19.23 -0.89 13.80
N GLU A 194 -19.95 -1.99 13.59
CA GLU A 194 -21.21 -1.97 12.80
C GLU A 194 -22.31 -1.16 13.50
N ALA A 195 -22.20 -0.93 14.82
CA ALA A 195 -23.24 -0.24 15.58
C ALA A 195 -23.23 1.28 15.36
N ASP A 196 -22.05 1.88 15.22
CA ASP A 196 -21.90 3.34 15.17
C ASP A 196 -20.73 3.85 14.31
N GLY A 197 -19.95 2.97 13.67
CA GLY A 197 -18.83 3.33 12.81
C GLY A 197 -17.61 3.88 13.55
N SER A 198 -17.57 3.78 14.88
CA SER A 198 -16.37 4.11 15.65
C SER A 198 -15.25 3.12 15.36
N GLN A 199 -14.00 3.62 15.33
CA GLN A 199 -12.83 2.74 15.21
C GLN A 199 -12.67 1.88 16.47
N ILE A 200 -12.40 0.59 16.25
CA ILE A 200 -12.16 -0.40 17.31
C ILE A 200 -10.75 -0.96 17.13
N SER A 201 -10.03 -1.14 18.24
CA SER A 201 -8.73 -1.84 18.21
C SER A 201 -8.91 -3.36 18.23
N LEU A 202 -7.94 -4.11 17.70
CA LEU A 202 -8.00 -5.58 17.74
C LEU A 202 -8.11 -6.15 19.18
N PRO A 203 -7.38 -5.63 20.20
CA PRO A 203 -7.58 -6.03 21.59
C PRO A 203 -9.01 -5.82 22.11
N GLU A 204 -9.64 -4.69 21.78
CA GLU A 204 -11.03 -4.41 22.18
C GLU A 204 -12.01 -5.38 21.53
N LEU A 205 -11.85 -5.69 20.24
CA LEU A 205 -12.69 -6.64 19.53
C LEU A 205 -12.58 -8.05 20.14
N LEU A 206 -11.36 -8.53 20.37
CA LEU A 206 -11.11 -9.88 20.86
C LEU A 206 -11.37 -10.01 22.36
N SER A 207 -11.49 -8.90 23.09
CA SER A 207 -11.50 -8.89 24.55
C SER A 207 -10.29 -9.61 25.16
N LEU A 208 -9.14 -9.50 24.50
CA LEU A 208 -7.84 -10.03 24.90
C LEU A 208 -6.85 -8.89 25.12
N SER A 209 -5.83 -9.12 25.95
CA SER A 209 -4.71 -8.18 26.05
C SER A 209 -3.81 -8.21 24.81
N GLU A 210 -3.06 -7.14 24.58
CA GLU A 210 -2.08 -7.09 23.48
C GLU A 210 -1.05 -8.22 23.60
N ASP A 211 -0.57 -8.51 24.81
CA ASP A 211 0.39 -9.60 25.05
C ASP A 211 -0.20 -10.97 24.67
N GLU A 212 -1.46 -11.24 25.01
CA GLU A 212 -2.12 -12.50 24.65
C GLU A 212 -2.25 -12.66 23.13
N ILE A 213 -2.63 -11.60 22.42
CA ILE A 213 -2.76 -11.62 20.95
C ILE A 213 -1.39 -11.83 20.29
N ASN A 214 -0.37 -11.09 20.74
CA ASN A 214 0.98 -11.23 20.21
C ASN A 214 1.56 -12.62 20.45
N GLU A 215 1.32 -13.24 21.61
CA GLU A 215 1.77 -14.61 21.89
C GLU A 215 1.03 -15.65 21.06
N LEU A 216 -0.27 -15.49 20.81
CA LEU A 216 -1.03 -16.38 19.91
C LEU A 216 -0.51 -16.29 18.47
N ALA A 217 -0.30 -15.07 17.96
CA ALA A 217 0.24 -14.85 16.62
C ALA A 217 1.66 -15.42 16.48
N ARG A 218 2.53 -15.16 17.46
CA ARG A 218 3.89 -15.73 17.53
C ARG A 218 3.86 -17.25 17.48
N ALA A 219 3.02 -17.88 18.31
CA ALA A 219 2.90 -19.33 18.36
C ALA A 219 2.45 -19.91 17.00
N ALA A 220 1.51 -19.24 16.32
CA ALA A 220 1.06 -19.66 15.00
C ALA A 220 2.17 -19.58 13.94
N PHE A 221 2.95 -18.49 13.92
CA PHE A 221 4.10 -18.37 13.02
C PHE A 221 5.18 -19.42 13.30
N LEU A 222 5.54 -19.63 14.56
CA LEU A 222 6.54 -20.63 14.93
C LEU A 222 6.10 -22.05 14.54
N ALA A 223 4.82 -22.38 14.72
CA ALA A 223 4.25 -23.65 14.25
C ALA A 223 4.37 -23.78 12.72
N ARG A 224 4.00 -22.75 11.96
CA ARG A 224 4.13 -22.75 10.49
C ARG A 224 5.59 -22.95 10.04
N ILE A 225 6.54 -22.28 10.68
CA ILE A 225 7.97 -22.42 10.38
C ILE A 225 8.44 -23.86 10.65
N GLU A 226 7.95 -24.52 11.71
CA GLU A 226 8.30 -25.89 12.04
C GLU A 226 7.79 -26.91 11.01
N GLU A 227 6.68 -26.62 10.32
CA GLU A 227 6.13 -27.48 9.26
C GLU A 227 7.05 -27.56 8.02
N LYS A 228 7.93 -26.57 7.83
CA LYS A 228 8.98 -26.53 6.78
C LYS A 228 8.44 -26.72 5.35
N HIS A 229 7.31 -26.09 5.05
CA HIS A 229 6.77 -26.00 3.70
C HIS A 229 7.73 -25.17 2.81
N PRO A 230 8.39 -25.78 1.80
CA PRO A 230 9.38 -25.06 0.98
C PRO A 230 8.82 -23.85 0.24
N GLU A 231 7.53 -23.85 -0.06
CA GLU A 231 6.80 -22.76 -0.72
C GLU A 231 6.70 -21.48 0.12
N ASP A 232 6.84 -21.58 1.44
CA ASP A 232 6.77 -20.42 2.33
C ASP A 232 8.01 -19.52 2.21
N GLY A 233 9.13 -20.07 1.74
CA GLY A 233 10.35 -19.31 1.49
C GLY A 233 11.01 -18.72 2.74
N PHE A 234 10.72 -19.23 3.94
CA PHE A 234 11.32 -18.73 5.18
C PHE A 234 12.87 -18.71 5.14
N PHE A 235 13.46 -17.66 5.71
CA PHE A 235 14.89 -17.62 6.00
C PHE A 235 15.28 -18.65 7.06
N GLU A 236 16.57 -19.00 7.11
CA GLU A 236 17.10 -19.94 8.10
C GLU A 236 16.93 -19.44 9.55
N ASP A 237 16.92 -18.13 9.74
CA ASP A 237 16.77 -17.43 11.03
C ASP A 237 15.34 -16.92 11.29
N ALA A 238 14.35 -17.27 10.44
CA ALA A 238 12.97 -16.78 10.58
C ALA A 238 12.39 -17.03 11.98
N ALA A 239 12.69 -18.17 12.61
CA ALA A 239 12.21 -18.47 13.96
C ALA A 239 12.80 -17.52 15.03
N GLU A 240 14.06 -17.08 14.88
CA GLU A 240 14.68 -16.08 15.76
C GLU A 240 14.03 -14.72 15.57
N THR A 241 13.82 -14.30 14.31
CA THR A 241 13.12 -13.05 13.98
C THR A 241 11.70 -13.02 14.57
N ILE A 242 10.91 -14.07 14.34
CA ILE A 242 9.55 -14.20 14.90
C ILE A 242 9.58 -14.24 16.43
N SER A 243 10.58 -14.85 17.06
CA SER A 243 10.69 -14.88 18.53
C SER A 243 11.03 -13.50 19.12
N ALA A 244 11.80 -12.69 18.40
CA ALA A 244 12.21 -11.35 18.84
C ALA A 244 11.15 -10.27 18.58
N LYS A 245 10.22 -10.50 17.64
CA LYS A 245 9.15 -9.56 17.28
C LYS A 245 8.19 -9.31 18.44
N THR A 246 7.87 -8.06 18.76
CA THR A 246 7.01 -7.73 19.91
C THR A 246 5.61 -7.29 19.51
N ASP A 247 5.41 -6.91 18.25
CA ASP A 247 4.14 -6.39 17.75
C ASP A 247 3.77 -7.07 16.44
N PHE A 248 2.76 -7.93 16.53
CA PHE A 248 2.04 -8.58 15.44
C PHE A 248 0.70 -7.89 15.18
N ILE A 249 0.18 -7.12 16.13
CA ILE A 249 -1.14 -6.49 16.05
C ILE A 249 -1.15 -5.45 14.93
N SER A 250 -0.09 -4.65 14.78
CA SER A 250 0.06 -3.71 13.66
C SER A 250 0.16 -4.37 12.28
N GLN A 251 0.46 -5.66 12.23
CA GLN A 251 0.53 -6.47 11.01
C GLN A 251 -0.59 -7.52 11.00
N SER A 252 -1.82 -7.05 11.18
CA SER A 252 -3.00 -7.89 11.14
C SER A 252 -4.16 -7.27 10.38
N TRP A 253 -5.03 -8.13 9.85
CA TRP A 253 -6.28 -7.74 9.20
C TRP A 253 -7.34 -8.82 9.43
N LEU A 254 -8.63 -8.47 9.26
CA LEU A 254 -9.71 -9.42 9.49
C LEU A 254 -10.18 -10.04 8.19
N SER A 255 -10.24 -11.37 8.19
CA SER A 255 -10.92 -12.16 7.18
C SER A 255 -12.26 -12.66 7.72
N ARG A 256 -13.05 -13.31 6.86
CA ARG A 256 -14.27 -13.99 7.32
C ARG A 256 -13.99 -15.16 8.27
N GLU A 257 -12.81 -15.76 8.20
CA GLU A 257 -12.46 -16.96 8.98
C GLU A 257 -11.87 -16.62 10.35
N GLY A 258 -11.26 -15.44 10.48
CA GLY A 258 -10.52 -15.05 11.66
C GLY A 258 -9.63 -13.84 11.42
N VAL A 259 -8.65 -13.67 12.31
CA VAL A 259 -7.63 -12.63 12.19
C VAL A 259 -6.42 -13.21 11.46
N VAL A 260 -6.03 -12.53 10.39
CA VAL A 260 -4.82 -12.86 9.64
C VAL A 260 -3.69 -11.98 10.15
N PHE A 261 -2.61 -12.60 10.58
CA PHE A 261 -1.35 -11.94 10.92
C PHE A 261 -0.36 -12.20 9.80
N TYR A 262 0.45 -11.20 9.48
CA TYR A 262 1.39 -11.29 8.38
C TYR A 262 2.77 -10.76 8.77
N THR A 263 3.82 -11.19 8.05
CA THR A 263 5.14 -10.55 8.08
C THR A 263 5.32 -9.69 6.85
N GLN A 264 6.04 -8.59 6.97
CA GLN A 264 6.42 -7.78 5.80
C GLN A 264 7.37 -8.57 4.89
N PRO A 265 7.43 -8.28 3.58
CA PRO A 265 8.49 -8.81 2.73
C PRO A 265 9.86 -8.47 3.31
N TYR A 266 10.82 -9.39 3.20
CA TYR A 266 12.14 -9.34 3.83
C TYR A 266 12.19 -9.53 5.35
N GLU A 267 11.05 -9.63 6.05
CA GLU A 267 11.06 -9.83 7.51
C GLU A 267 11.38 -11.28 7.88
N ALA A 268 10.59 -12.25 7.39
CA ALA A 268 10.79 -13.67 7.67
C ALA A 268 11.20 -14.50 6.44
N GLY A 269 11.17 -13.90 5.25
CA GLY A 269 11.53 -14.53 3.98
C GLY A 269 11.90 -13.50 2.92
N PRO A 270 12.39 -13.91 1.73
CA PRO A 270 12.81 -12.99 0.67
C PRO A 270 11.59 -12.27 0.10
N TYR A 271 11.82 -11.16 -0.61
CA TYR A 271 10.74 -10.41 -1.29
C TYR A 271 9.80 -11.27 -2.13
N ALA A 272 10.34 -12.27 -2.82
CA ALA A 272 9.57 -13.17 -3.67
C ALA A 272 8.55 -14.03 -2.90
N ALA A 273 8.71 -14.19 -1.58
CA ALA A 273 7.73 -14.83 -0.72
C ALA A 273 6.54 -13.91 -0.38
N GLY A 274 6.66 -12.60 -0.63
CA GLY A 274 5.64 -11.61 -0.32
C GLY A 274 5.36 -11.50 1.17
N PHE A 275 4.09 -11.27 1.50
CA PHE A 275 3.60 -11.35 2.87
C PHE A 275 3.41 -12.82 3.26
N ILE A 276 4.09 -13.26 4.31
CA ILE A 276 3.86 -14.60 4.87
C ILE A 276 2.79 -14.49 5.94
N GLU A 277 1.71 -15.24 5.79
CA GLU A 277 0.51 -15.11 6.62
C GLU A 277 0.22 -16.35 7.48
N VAL A 278 -0.35 -16.11 8.66
CA VAL A 278 -1.01 -17.11 9.49
C VAL A 278 -2.39 -16.61 9.89
N THR A 279 -3.36 -17.51 9.98
CA THR A 279 -4.73 -17.19 10.36
C THR A 279 -5.05 -17.83 11.71
N LEU A 280 -5.48 -17.01 12.67
CA LEU A 280 -6.14 -17.48 13.89
C LEU A 280 -7.64 -17.38 13.67
N THR A 281 -8.34 -18.52 13.69
CA THR A 281 -9.79 -18.55 13.45
C THR A 281 -10.56 -17.86 14.56
N TRP A 282 -11.79 -17.40 14.27
CA TRP A 282 -12.68 -16.87 15.31
C TRP A 282 -12.83 -17.83 16.49
N GLU A 283 -12.97 -19.13 16.22
CA GLU A 283 -13.07 -20.17 17.27
C GLU A 283 -11.81 -20.21 18.16
N GLN A 284 -10.62 -20.13 17.58
CA GLN A 284 -9.36 -20.07 18.35
C GLN A 284 -9.23 -18.80 19.20
N LEU A 285 -9.90 -17.73 18.77
CA LEU A 285 -9.94 -16.43 19.44
C LEU A 285 -11.13 -16.29 20.40
N GLY A 286 -11.99 -17.31 20.50
CA GLY A 286 -13.14 -17.33 21.42
C GLY A 286 -14.40 -16.61 20.90
N LEU A 287 -14.52 -16.39 19.59
CA LEU A 287 -15.65 -15.76 18.89
C LEU A 287 -16.42 -16.74 18.00
#